data_AF-A0A8J7PP88-F1
#
_entry.id   AF-A0A8J7PP88-F1
#
_cell.length_a   1.000
_cell.length_b   1.000
_cell.length_c   1.000
_cell.angle_alpha   90.00
_cell.angle_beta   90.00
_cell.angle_gamma   90.00
#
_symmetry.space_group_name_H-M   'P 1'
#
loop_
_entity.id
_entity.type
_entity.pdbx_description
1 polymer ?
#
loop_
_entity_poly.entity_id
_entity_poly.type
_entity_poly.pdbx_seq_one_letter_code
_entity_poly.pdbx_strand_id
1 'polypeptide(L)'
;MTDTIELSPAAEQLLPAVDALSVKDQEGLVQYILARLDGPPDDPAEVRKAWKAVILRRIAEIDSGKVVGVPIEEMFRKSREKHP
;
A
#
# COMPACT_ATOMS: atom_id res chain seq x y z
N MET A 1 10.08 11.13 -4.13
CA MET A 1 11.16 10.24 -4.60
C MET A 1 10.48 9.05 -5.21
N THR A 2 10.24 9.09 -6.52
CA THR A 2 9.96 7.89 -7.28
C THR A 2 11.30 7.19 -7.39
N ASP A 3 11.47 6.06 -6.70
CA ASP A 3 12.59 5.17 -6.98
C ASP A 3 12.42 4.76 -8.45
N THR A 4 13.31 5.24 -9.31
CA THR A 4 13.38 4.76 -10.69
C THR A 4 13.77 3.30 -10.62
N ILE A 5 12.82 2.41 -10.88
CA ILE A 5 13.08 0.99 -10.98
C ILE A 5 13.98 0.80 -12.20
N GLU A 6 15.24 0.41 -12.00
CA GLU A 6 16.11 0.02 -13.10
C GLU A 6 15.57 -1.26 -13.74
N LEU A 7 15.17 -1.15 -15.01
CA LEU A 7 14.70 -2.27 -15.79
C LEU A 7 15.89 -2.99 -16.43
N SER A 8 15.82 -4.32 -16.49
CA SER A 8 16.80 -5.08 -17.29
C SER A 8 16.68 -4.70 -18.77
N PRO A 9 17.74 -4.84 -19.59
CA PRO A 9 17.67 -4.58 -21.03
C PRO A 9 16.58 -5.37 -21.76
N ALA A 10 16.21 -6.56 -21.25
CA ALA A 10 15.12 -7.35 -21.80
C ALA A 10 13.73 -6.76 -21.48
N ALA A 11 13.57 -6.16 -20.30
CA ALA A 11 12.33 -5.51 -19.90
C ALA A 11 12.15 -4.16 -20.61
N GLU A 12 13.23 -3.41 -20.82
CA GLU A 12 13.20 -2.16 -21.60
C GLU A 12 12.74 -2.38 -23.04
N GLN A 13 13.12 -3.50 -23.66
CA GLN A 13 12.68 -3.87 -25.00
C GLN A 13 11.16 -4.06 -25.12
N LEU A 14 10.44 -4.29 -24.01
CA LEU A 14 8.99 -4.45 -24.00
C LEU A 14 8.25 -3.11 -23.91
N LEU A 15 8.91 -2.03 -23.47
CA LEU A 15 8.27 -0.73 -23.24
C LEU A 15 7.56 -0.18 -24.49
N PRO A 16 8.17 -0.19 -25.69
CA PRO A 16 7.48 0.32 -26.88
C PRO A 16 6.19 -0.45 -27.22
N ALA A 17 6.16 -1.75 -26.93
CA ALA A 17 4.97 -2.57 -27.13
C ALA A 17 3.89 -2.26 -26.10
N VAL A 18 4.27 -1.99 -24.85
CA VAL A 18 3.35 -1.56 -23.78
C VAL A 18 2.79 -0.17 -24.07
N ASP A 19 3.62 0.76 -24.54
CA ASP A 19 3.21 2.13 -24.87
C ASP A 19 2.21 2.18 -26.04
N ALA A 20 2.26 1.20 -26.95
CA ALA A 20 1.34 1.08 -28.07
C ALA A 20 -0.04 0.49 -27.69
N LEU A 21 -0.18 -0.07 -26.48
CA LEU A 21 -1.45 -0.63 -25.99
C LEU A 21 -2.48 0.48 -25.69
N SER A 22 -3.76 0.10 -25.73
CA SER A 22 -4.80 0.96 -25.16
C SER A 22 -4.63 1.06 -23.65
N VAL A 23 -5.10 2.16 -23.04
CA VAL A 23 -5.08 2.33 -21.57
C VAL A 23 -5.72 1.14 -20.86
N LYS A 24 -6.82 0.60 -21.40
CA LYS A 24 -7.50 -0.57 -20.83
C LYS A 24 -6.62 -1.82 -20.87
N ASP A 25 -5.86 -2.02 -21.94
CA ASP A 25 -4.96 -3.18 -22.05
C ASP A 25 -3.73 -3.01 -21.16
N GLN A 26 -3.23 -1.77 -20.99
CA GLN A 26 -2.18 -1.47 -20.01
C GLN A 26 -2.64 -1.78 -18.58
N GLU A 27 -3.85 -1.37 -18.20
CA GLU A 27 -4.45 -1.70 -16.90
C GLU A 27 -4.55 -3.23 -16.70
N GLY A 28 -5.03 -3.95 -17.71
CA GLY A 28 -5.09 -5.41 -17.68
C GLY A 28 -3.73 -6.07 -17.53
N LEU A 29 -2.71 -5.57 -18.24
CA LEU A 29 -1.34 -6.06 -18.15
C LEU A 29 -0.75 -5.82 -16.76
N VAL A 30 -0.96 -4.63 -16.18
CA VAL A 30 -0.53 -4.32 -14.81
C VAL A 30 -1.18 -5.25 -13.81
N GLN A 31 -2.50 -5.46 -13.89
CA GLN A 31 -3.21 -6.38 -13.01
C GLN A 31 -2.69 -7.81 -13.12
N TYR A 32 -2.43 -8.29 -14.34
CA TYR A 32 -1.87 -9.62 -14.56
C TYR A 32 -0.47 -9.77 -13.93
N ILE A 33 0.40 -8.78 -14.14
CA ILE A 33 1.75 -8.79 -13.57
C ILE A 33 1.67 -8.75 -12.05
N LEU A 34 0.89 -7.83 -11.48
CA LEU A 34 0.70 -7.71 -10.03
C LEU A 34 0.17 -8.99 -9.41
N ALA A 35 -0.89 -9.57 -9.96
CA ALA A 35 -1.46 -10.83 -9.46
C ALA A 35 -0.44 -11.99 -9.46
N ARG A 36 0.49 -12.01 -10.43
CA ARG A 36 1.56 -12.99 -10.48
C ARG A 36 2.67 -12.71 -9.45
N LEU A 37 2.94 -11.44 -9.16
CA LEU A 37 3.97 -11.01 -8.20
C LEU A 37 3.50 -11.08 -6.74
N ASP A 38 2.22 -10.85 -6.46
CA ASP A 38 1.63 -10.86 -5.11
C ASP A 38 1.71 -12.23 -4.42
N GLY A 39 2.03 -13.30 -5.18
CA GLY A 39 2.16 -14.64 -4.63
C GLY A 39 0.82 -15.19 -4.10
N PRO A 40 0.85 -16.30 -3.34
CA PRO A 40 -0.36 -16.76 -2.66
C PRO A 40 -0.80 -15.74 -1.61
N PRO A 41 -2.11 -15.54 -1.40
CA PRO A 41 -2.60 -14.64 -0.36
C PRO A 41 -2.04 -15.06 1.01
N ASP A 42 -1.68 -14.07 1.82
CA ASP A 42 -1.24 -14.30 3.19
C ASP A 42 -2.29 -15.10 3.97
N ASP A 43 -1.84 -16.00 4.85
CA ASP A 43 -2.74 -16.72 5.76
C ASP A 43 -3.54 -15.71 6.60
N PRO A 44 -4.88 -15.67 6.48
CA PRO A 44 -5.70 -14.75 7.24
C PRO A 44 -5.49 -14.84 8.76
N ALA A 45 -5.13 -16.02 9.29
CA ALA A 45 -4.81 -16.20 10.70
C ALA A 45 -3.53 -15.47 11.11
N GLU A 46 -2.46 -15.59 10.31
CA GLU A 46 -1.19 -14.90 10.56
C GLU A 46 -1.33 -13.38 10.36
N VAL A 47 -2.11 -12.93 9.36
CA VAL A 47 -2.44 -11.51 9.19
C VAL A 47 -3.13 -10.95 10.44
N ARG A 48 -4.17 -11.63 10.95
CA ARG A 48 -4.87 -11.21 12.17
C ARG A 48 -3.94 -11.15 13.37
N LYS A 49 -3.04 -12.12 13.51
CA LYS A 49 -2.06 -12.19 14.59
C LYS A 49 -1.04 -11.04 14.50
N ALA A 50 -0.52 -10.75 13.31
CA ALA A 50 0.40 -9.63 13.07
C ALA A 50 -0.27 -8.29 13.39
N TRP A 51 -1.51 -8.08 12.93
CA TRP A 51 -2.28 -6.88 13.27
C TRP A 51 -2.55 -6.75 14.76
N LYS A 52 -2.91 -7.85 15.45
CA LYS A 52 -3.09 -7.84 16.90
C LYS A 52 -1.82 -7.43 17.63
N ALA A 53 -0.65 -7.91 17.20
CA ALA A 53 0.63 -7.52 17.77
C ALA A 53 0.90 -6.02 17.59
N VAL A 54 0.62 -5.46 16.40
CA VAL A 54 0.76 -4.02 16.14
C VAL A 54 -0.20 -3.20 17.00
N ILE A 55 -1.45 -3.62 17.13
CA ILE A 55 -2.46 -2.93 17.97
C ILE A 55 -2.01 -2.89 19.43
N LEU A 56 -1.63 -4.04 19.99
CA LEU A 56 -1.15 -4.12 21.37
C LEU A 56 0.09 -3.26 21.60
N ARG A 57 1.04 -3.27 20.65
CA ARG A 57 2.22 -2.39 20.71
C ARG A 57 1.79 -0.93 20.75
N ARG A 58 0.93 -0.49 19.82
CA ARG A 58 0.50 0.92 19.74
C ARG A 58 -0.26 1.37 20.98
N ILE A 59 -1.09 0.51 21.58
CA ILE A 59 -1.75 0.79 22.86
C ILE A 59 -0.70 1.04 23.94
N ALA A 60 0.29 0.16 24.09
CA ALA A 60 1.35 0.32 25.07
C ALA A 60 2.19 1.60 24.84
N GLU A 61 2.43 1.98 23.59
CA GLU A 61 3.12 3.24 23.26
C GLU A 61 2.31 4.48 23.68
N ILE A 62 0.98 4.42 23.59
CA ILE A 62 0.07 5.48 24.06
C ILE A 62 0.06 5.52 25.59
N ASP A 63 -0.16 4.37 26.24
CA ASP A 63 -0.29 4.27 27.70
C ASP A 63 1.01 4.68 28.42
N SER A 64 2.16 4.40 27.81
CA SER A 64 3.47 4.81 28.34
C SER A 64 3.82 6.28 28.08
N GLY A 65 3.01 7.01 27.30
CA GLY A 65 3.31 8.37 26.88
C GLY A 65 4.47 8.47 25.89
N LYS A 66 4.94 7.35 25.32
CA LYS A 66 6.00 7.34 24.29
C LYS A 66 5.56 8.08 23.03
N VAL A 67 4.27 8.07 22.73
CA VAL A 67 3.69 8.81 21.60
C VAL A 67 2.66 9.82 22.09
N VAL A 68 2.63 10.98 21.43
CA VAL A 68 1.61 12.02 21.66
C VAL A 68 0.47 11.78 20.67
N GLY A 69 -0.74 11.60 21.20
CA GLY A 69 -1.95 11.51 20.39
C GLY A 69 -2.35 12.84 19.76
N VAL A 70 -3.21 12.79 18.75
CA VAL A 70 -3.85 13.99 18.20
C VAL A 70 -5.14 14.26 18.99
N PRO A 71 -5.42 15.52 19.39
CA PRO A 71 -6.68 15.88 20.03
C PRO A 71 -7.88 15.44 19.19
N ILE A 72 -8.92 14.94 19.86
CA ILE A 72 -10.07 14.34 19.18
C ILE A 72 -10.83 15.37 18.33
N GLU A 73 -10.86 16.62 18.75
CA GLU A 73 -11.47 17.75 18.05
C GLU A 73 -10.77 18.02 16.72
N GLU A 74 -9.44 17.93 16.71
CA GLU A 74 -8.63 18.09 15.51
C GLU A 74 -8.86 16.94 14.53
N MET A 75 -8.96 15.71 15.03
CA MET A 75 -9.28 14.53 14.21
C MET A 75 -10.64 14.69 13.52
N PHE A 76 -11.68 15.05 14.27
CA PHE A 76 -13.02 15.25 13.70
C PHE A 76 -13.08 16.38 12.70
N ARG A 77 -12.36 17.48 12.94
CA ARG A 77 -12.27 18.60 11.98
C ARG A 77 -11.67 18.12 10.64
N LYS A 78 -10.52 17.44 10.67
CA LYS A 78 -9.87 16.88 9.47
C LYS A 78 -10.75 15.88 8.73
N SER A 79 -11.49 15.06 9.46
CA SER A 79 -12.41 14.09 8.85
C SER A 79 -13.53 14.78 8.06
N ARG A 80 -14.13 15.85 8.59
CA ARG A 80 -15.16 16.63 7.90
C ARG A 80 -14.62 17.37 6.68
N GLU A 81 -13.42 17.91 6.77
CA GLU A 81 -12.76 18.63 5.65
C GLU A 81 -12.47 17.68 4.47
N LYS A 82 -12.13 16.41 4.74
CA LYS A 82 -11.78 15.42 3.72
C LYS A 82 -13.00 14.71 3.11
N HIS A 83 -14.11 14.66 3.84
CA HIS A 83 -15.35 13.99 3.45
C HIS A 83 -16.54 14.95 3.65
N PRO A 84 -16.69 15.99 2.80
CA PRO A 84 -17.77 16.97 2.91
C PRO A 84 -19.14 16.38 2.54
#